data_AF-A0A965BPL2-F1
#
_entry.id   AF-A0A965BPL2-F1
#
_cell.length_a   1.000
_cell.length_b   1.000
_cell.length_c   1.000
_cell.angle_alpha   90.00
_cell.angle_beta   90.00
_cell.angle_gamma   90.00
#
_symmetry.space_group_name_H-M   'P 1'
#
loop_
_entity.id
_entity.type
_entity.pdbx_description
1 polymer ?
#
loop_
_entity_poly.entity_id
_entity_poly.type
_entity_poly.pdbx_seq_one_letter_code
_entity_poly.pdbx_strand_id
1 'polypeptide(L)'
;MQHVRIEQYFEQLISSHQLNKAKENDGFWESLQQLFAYDPTRTALFDDNLSVLRQAQQEGIAHLRAIKQPDSQQPSLPVAEFPQVDDFGLITPND
;
A
#
# COMPACT_ATOMS: atom_id res chain seq x y z
N MET A 1 -8.48 6.06 20.78
CA MET A 1 -8.46 5.51 19.40
C MET A 1 -9.50 4.39 19.34
N GLN A 2 -10.52 4.54 18.51
CA GLN A 2 -11.41 3.42 18.18
C GLN A 2 -10.61 2.40 17.37
N HIS A 3 -10.63 1.15 17.80
CA HIS A 3 -10.03 0.05 17.04
C HIS A 3 -11.11 -0.50 16.12
N VAL A 4 -10.92 -0.35 14.82
CA VAL A 4 -11.79 -0.97 13.81
C VAL A 4 -11.32 -2.40 13.64
N ARG A 5 -12.19 -3.38 13.88
CA ARG A 5 -11.85 -4.81 13.79
C ARG A 5 -11.87 -5.29 12.35
N ILE A 6 -10.83 -4.94 11.61
CA ILE A 6 -10.65 -5.33 10.20
C ILE A 6 -9.73 -6.54 10.05
N GLU A 7 -9.11 -7.03 11.14
CA GLU A 7 -8.08 -8.07 11.08
C GLU A 7 -8.58 -9.36 10.41
N GLN A 8 -9.87 -9.66 10.53
CA GLN A 8 -10.53 -10.83 9.92
C GLN A 8 -10.51 -10.84 8.38
N TYR A 9 -10.25 -9.69 7.73
CA TYR A 9 -10.17 -9.58 6.27
C TYR A 9 -8.74 -9.77 5.74
N PHE A 10 -7.76 -10.02 6.61
CA PHE A 10 -6.36 -10.17 6.23
C PHE A 10 -5.87 -11.59 6.53
N GLU A 11 -5.19 -12.21 5.58
CA GLU A 11 -4.47 -13.47 5.79
C GLU A 11 -3.24 -13.29 6.69
N GLN A 12 -2.59 -12.12 6.59
CA GLN A 12 -1.39 -11.77 7.34
C GLN A 12 -1.38 -10.28 7.71
N LEU A 13 -0.84 -9.99 8.90
CA LEU A 13 -0.59 -8.65 9.42
C LEU A 13 0.92 -8.49 9.69
N ILE A 14 1.60 -7.84 8.76
CA ILE A 14 3.05 -7.63 8.81
C ILE A 14 3.33 -6.17 9.10
N SER A 15 4.17 -5.90 10.11
CA SER A 15 4.61 -4.55 10.48
C SER A 15 6.03 -4.31 9.97
N SER A 16 6.33 -3.08 9.55
CA SER A 16 7.69 -2.66 9.17
C SER A 16 8.72 -2.87 10.29
N HIS A 17 8.28 -2.83 11.55
CA HIS A 17 9.13 -3.12 12.69
C HIS A 17 9.62 -4.58 12.71
N GLN A 18 8.83 -5.54 12.20
CA GLN A 18 9.26 -6.94 12.09
C GLN A 18 10.42 -7.08 11.10
N LEU A 19 10.47 -6.22 10.08
CA LEU A 19 11.52 -6.19 9.05
C LEU A 19 12.68 -5.24 9.42
N ASN A 20 12.59 -4.54 10.56
CA ASN A 20 13.55 -3.51 11.00
C ASN A 20 13.91 -2.49 9.90
N LYS A 21 12.94 -2.17 9.03
CA LYS A 21 13.17 -1.33 7.86
C LYS A 21 11.89 -0.56 7.53
N ALA A 22 12.04 0.73 7.19
CA ALA A 22 10.94 1.55 6.71
C ALA A 22 10.54 1.13 5.28
N LYS A 23 9.28 1.36 4.89
CA LYS A 23 8.75 0.85 3.61
C LYS A 23 9.39 1.54 2.39
N GLU A 24 9.86 2.76 2.57
CA GLU A 24 10.53 3.60 1.59
C GLU A 24 12.04 3.32 1.47
N ASN A 25 12.59 2.41 2.27
CA ASN A 25 14.00 2.07 2.22
C ASN A 25 14.26 0.88 1.29
N ASP A 26 15.39 0.91 0.61
CA ASP A 26 15.86 -0.17 -0.28
C ASP A 26 15.82 -1.56 0.37
N GLY A 27 15.22 -2.50 -0.36
CA GLY A 27 15.10 -3.91 -0.01
C GLY A 27 14.04 -4.18 1.06
N PHE A 28 13.11 -3.24 1.29
CA PHE A 28 11.96 -3.51 2.16
C PHE A 28 11.02 -4.53 1.52
N TRP A 29 10.68 -4.33 0.24
CA TRP A 29 9.72 -5.16 -0.47
C TRP A 29 10.29 -6.54 -0.78
N GLU A 30 11.58 -6.61 -1.09
CA GLU A 30 12.29 -7.89 -1.16
C GLU A 30 12.22 -8.65 0.18
N SER A 31 12.48 -7.97 1.31
CA SER A 31 12.42 -8.60 2.64
C SER A 31 10.99 -9.04 2.99
N LEU A 32 9.99 -8.25 2.60
CA LEU A 32 8.58 -8.61 2.76
C LEU A 32 8.24 -9.86 1.95
N GLN A 33 8.71 -9.95 0.70
CA GLN A 33 8.49 -11.09 -0.17
C GLN A 33 9.14 -12.38 0.36
N GLN A 34 10.28 -12.27 1.04
CA GLN A 34 10.93 -13.39 1.74
C GLN A 34 10.13 -13.88 2.95
N LEU A 35 9.49 -12.96 3.68
CA LEU A 35 8.65 -13.29 4.84
C LEU A 35 7.28 -13.85 4.42
N PHE A 36 6.69 -13.29 3.37
CA PHE A 36 5.41 -13.70 2.81
C PHE A 36 5.50 -13.69 1.29
N ALA A 37 5.52 -14.88 0.69
CA ALA A 37 5.69 -15.01 -0.75
C ALA A 37 4.50 -14.43 -1.51
N TYR A 38 4.77 -13.46 -2.39
CA TYR A 38 3.82 -12.91 -3.36
C TYR A 38 4.49 -12.68 -4.71
N ASP A 39 3.68 -12.54 -5.76
CA ASP A 39 4.13 -12.19 -7.11
C ASP A 39 4.00 -10.67 -7.33
N PRO A 40 5.11 -9.90 -7.37
CA PRO A 40 5.06 -8.45 -7.47
C PRO A 40 4.40 -7.95 -8.76
N THR A 41 4.37 -8.78 -9.81
CA THR A 41 3.70 -8.44 -11.08
C THR A 41 2.18 -8.52 -11.00
N ARG A 42 1.65 -9.20 -9.98
CA ARG A 42 0.21 -9.37 -9.71
C ARG A 42 -0.23 -8.70 -8.40
N THR A 43 0.68 -8.02 -7.72
CA THR A 43 0.42 -7.35 -6.44
C THR A 43 -0.01 -5.91 -6.66
N ALA A 44 -1.05 -5.50 -5.92
CA ALA A 44 -1.46 -4.11 -5.80
C ALA A 44 -1.07 -3.52 -4.44
N LEU A 45 -0.47 -2.33 -4.48
CA LEU A 45 -0.12 -1.55 -3.30
C LEU A 45 -0.89 -0.23 -3.31
N PHE A 46 -1.50 0.08 -2.17
CA PHE A 46 -2.19 1.32 -1.89
C PHE A 46 -1.50 1.99 -0.71
N ASP A 47 -0.97 3.20 -0.90
CA ASP A 47 -0.29 3.96 0.16
C ASP A 47 -0.43 5.46 -0.13
N ASP A 48 -0.52 6.30 0.90
CA ASP A 48 -0.59 7.75 0.76
C ASP A 48 0.81 8.39 0.64
N ASN A 49 1.87 7.67 0.98
CA ASN A 49 3.24 8.14 0.89
C ASN A 49 3.87 7.78 -0.48
N LEU A 50 4.16 8.82 -1.28
CA LEU A 50 4.76 8.63 -2.61
C LEU A 50 6.16 8.00 -2.57
N SER A 51 6.94 8.21 -1.51
CA SER A 51 8.26 7.58 -1.38
C SER A 51 8.15 6.06 -1.23
N VAL A 52 7.11 5.61 -0.53
CA VAL A 52 6.79 4.18 -0.39
C VAL A 52 6.42 3.57 -1.74
N LEU A 53 5.57 4.25 -2.52
CA LEU A 53 5.17 3.79 -3.85
C LEU A 53 6.34 3.77 -4.83
N ARG A 54 7.23 4.77 -4.81
CA ARG A 54 8.45 4.78 -5.64
C ARG A 54 9.36 3.61 -5.31
N GLN A 55 9.58 3.35 -4.02
CA GLN A 55 10.41 2.22 -3.60
C GLN A 55 9.81 0.88 -4.04
N ALA A 56 8.49 0.72 -3.88
CA ALA A 56 7.76 -0.46 -4.35
C ALA A 56 7.90 -0.67 -5.86
N GLN A 57 7.85 0.43 -6.64
CA GLN A 57 8.05 0.39 -8.08
C GLN A 57 9.46 -0.09 -8.44
N GLN A 58 10.48 0.46 -7.78
CA GLN A 58 11.88 0.10 -8.00
C GLN A 58 12.14 -1.38 -7.68
N GLU A 59 11.45 -1.91 -6.68
CA GLU A 59 11.51 -3.33 -6.28
C GLU A 59 10.49 -4.23 -7.01
N GLY A 60 9.81 -3.71 -8.03
CA GLY A 60 9.09 -4.51 -9.02
C GLY A 60 7.58 -4.66 -8.83
N ILE A 61 6.97 -4.01 -7.83
CA ILE A 61 5.51 -4.06 -7.64
C ILE A 61 4.81 -3.31 -8.79
N ALA A 62 3.96 -4.01 -9.53
CA ALA A 62 3.42 -3.52 -10.80
C ALA A 62 2.21 -2.59 -10.66
N HIS A 63 1.38 -2.77 -9.62
CA HIS A 63 0.14 -2.02 -9.49
C HIS A 63 0.18 -1.09 -8.28
N LEU A 64 0.51 0.17 -8.53
CA LEU A 64 0.68 1.19 -7.48
C LEU A 64 -0.46 2.20 -7.53
N ARG A 65 -1.00 2.56 -6.37
CA ARG A 65 -2.08 3.52 -6.23
C ARG A 65 -1.83 4.44 -5.04
N ALA A 66 -1.95 5.74 -5.27
CA ALA A 66 -1.90 6.73 -4.20
C ALA A 66 -3.29 6.92 -3.59
N ILE A 67 -3.38 7.21 -2.29
CA ILE A 67 -4.66 7.56 -1.66
C ILE A 67 -4.93 9.06 -1.82
N LYS A 68 -6.09 9.41 -2.39
CA LYS A 68 -6.46 10.80 -2.64
C LYS A 68 -6.83 11.56 -1.36
N GLN A 69 -7.53 10.90 -0.45
CA GLN A 69 -7.99 11.50 0.81
C GLN A 69 -7.62 10.60 2.00
N PRO A 70 -6.38 10.67 2.50
CA PRO A 70 -5.92 9.82 3.61
C PRO A 70 -6.60 10.17 4.94
N ASP A 71 -6.97 11.44 5.13
CA ASP A 71 -7.72 11.93 6.27
C ASP A 71 -9.01 12.59 5.77
N SER A 72 -10.16 12.01 6.14
CA SER A 72 -11.48 12.49 5.73
C SER A 72 -11.82 13.88 6.28
N GLN A 73 -11.10 14.35 7.30
CA GLN A 73 -11.26 15.69 7.87
C GLN A 73 -10.39 16.74 7.18
N GLN A 74 -9.50 16.33 6.27
CA GLN A 74 -8.60 17.22 5.54
C GLN A 74 -8.95 17.30 4.05
N PRO A 75 -8.53 18.36 3.36
CA PRO A 75 -8.64 18.43 1.90
C PRO A 75 -7.92 17.28 1.22
N SER A 76 -8.45 16.83 0.08
CA SER A 76 -7.79 15.84 -0.78
C SER A 76 -6.39 16.31 -1.20
N LEU A 77 -5.48 15.35 -1.32
CA LEU A 77 -4.17 15.57 -1.91
C LEU A 77 -4.31 15.92 -3.40
N PRO A 78 -3.43 16.77 -3.95
CA PRO A 78 -3.40 17.08 -5.37
C PRO A 78 -3.04 15.83 -6.20
N VAL A 79 -3.22 15.91 -7.53
CA VAL A 79 -2.82 14.86 -8.46
C VAL A 79 -1.37 14.45 -8.20
N ALA A 80 -1.15 13.14 -8.07
CA ALA A 80 0.14 12.55 -7.74
C ALA A 80 0.75 11.81 -8.94
N GLU A 81 1.99 11.35 -8.74
CA GLU A 81 2.77 10.54 -9.70
C GLU A 81 2.11 9.19 -10.03
N PHE A 82 1.31 8.64 -9.12
CA PHE A 82 0.59 7.38 -9.27
C PHE A 82 -0.92 7.63 -9.40
N PRO A 83 -1.67 6.78 -10.13
CA PRO A 83 -3.12 6.88 -10.17
C PRO A 83 -3.69 6.87 -8.76
N GLN A 84 -4.58 7.82 -8.49
CA GLN A 84 -5.15 7.99 -7.16
C GLN A 84 -6.47 7.22 -7.01
N VAL A 85 -6.68 6.65 -5.84
CA VAL A 85 -7.95 6.06 -5.42
C VAL A 85 -8.63 7.01 -4.46
N ASP A 86 -9.87 7.36 -4.80
CA ASP A 86 -10.75 8.18 -3.96
C ASP A 86 -11.61 7.28 -3.08
N ASP A 87 -12.18 6.24 -3.69
CA ASP A 87 -13.06 5.27 -3.04
C ASP A 87 -12.73 3.86 -3.56
N PHE A 88 -12.58 2.90 -2.66
CA PHE A 88 -12.24 1.51 -3.01
C PHE A 88 -13.38 0.80 -3.75
N GLY A 89 -14.64 1.18 -3.53
CA GLY A 89 -15.80 0.64 -4.26
C GLY A 89 -15.83 1.00 -5.74
N LEU A 90 -15.02 1.97 -6.19
CA LEU A 90 -14.87 2.33 -7.60
C LEU A 90 -13.84 1.45 -8.33
N ILE A 91 -13.05 0.67 -7.60
CA ILE A 91 -11.96 -0.16 -8.16
C ILE A 91 -12.13 -1.66 -7.86
N THR A 92 -13.13 -2.02 -7.07
CA THR A 92 -13.54 -3.41 -6.92
C THR A 92 -14.22 -3.89 -8.22
N PRO A 93 -13.99 -5.14 -8.65
CA PRO A 93 -14.80 -5.73 -9.71
C PRO A 93 -16.28 -5.60 -9.38
N ASN A 94 -17.10 -5.24 -10.37
CA ASN A 94 -18.55 -5.38 -10.22
C ASN A 94 -18.86 -6.88 -10.17
N ASP A 95 -19.53 -7.32 -9.11
CA ASP A 95 -20.18 -8.62 -9.05
C ASP A 95 -21.37 -8.69 -10.03
#